data_AF-A0A8T2X8V7-F1
#
_entry.id   AF-A0A8T2X8V7-F1
#
_cell.length_a   1.000
_cell.length_b   1.000
_cell.length_c   1.000
_cell.angle_alpha   90.00
_cell.angle_beta   90.00
_cell.angle_gamma   90.00
#
_symmetry.space_group_name_H-M   'P 1'
#
loop_
_entity.id
_entity.type
_entity.pdbx_description
1 polymer ?
#
loop_
_entity_poly.entity_id
_entity_poly.type
_entity_poly.pdbx_seq_one_letter_code
_entity_poly.pdbx_strand_id
1 'polypeptide(L)'
;MQPTGLKDNQPRENKRQKVHPQPVEDSANQNPEAGEALICKIFTNISSLKSAYIQLQAAHTPYDPDKIQASDKVDSRLAAEIQEQLSLLKTYENKDSEILQFEQMIKEASQKRAKLEKNLKLRGLSTKESEGSGDENDFYSVDLTPELFTSAIETAFKAIHNFSKPLINMMKAAGWDLDAAANSIESNVVYAKRAHQ
;
A
#
# COMPACT_ATOMS: atom_id res chain seq x y z
N MET A 1 -30.56 -42.84 26.21
CA MET A 1 -31.68 -42.97 25.26
C MET A 1 -31.62 -41.79 24.30
N GLN A 2 -31.40 -42.03 23.00
CA GLN A 2 -31.88 -41.15 21.93
C GLN A 2 -33.37 -41.44 21.68
N PRO A 3 -34.15 -40.52 21.07
CA PRO A 3 -34.27 -40.46 19.59
C PRO A 3 -34.28 -39.01 19.02
N THR A 4 -33.56 -38.70 17.94
CA THR A 4 -33.95 -38.69 16.50
C THR A 4 -34.94 -37.60 16.06
N GLY A 5 -34.56 -36.76 15.08
CA GLY A 5 -35.47 -35.87 14.34
C GLY A 5 -34.78 -34.88 13.39
N LEU A 6 -34.70 -35.24 12.10
CA LEU A 6 -34.14 -34.51 10.95
C LEU A 6 -35.09 -33.44 10.35
N LYS A 7 -34.51 -32.55 9.51
CA LYS A 7 -35.05 -31.60 8.49
C LYS A 7 -34.83 -30.12 8.90
N ASP A 8 -34.36 -29.20 8.07
CA ASP A 8 -34.47 -29.07 6.61
C ASP A 8 -33.31 -28.27 5.98
N ASN A 9 -33.06 -28.55 4.70
CA ASN A 9 -32.12 -27.84 3.82
C ASN A 9 -32.68 -26.46 3.41
N GLN A 10 -31.84 -25.42 3.41
CA GLN A 10 -32.07 -24.24 2.57
C GLN A 10 -30.75 -23.68 2.02
N PRO A 11 -30.59 -23.51 0.69
CA PRO A 11 -29.38 -22.96 0.10
C PRO A 11 -29.38 -21.44 0.28
N ARG A 12 -28.33 -20.92 0.93
CA ARG A 12 -28.08 -19.47 0.99
C ARG A 12 -27.73 -18.99 -0.43
N GLU A 13 -28.67 -18.32 -1.08
CA GLU A 13 -28.41 -17.51 -2.27
C GLU A 13 -27.41 -16.40 -1.93
N ASN A 14 -26.14 -16.61 -2.31
CA ASN A 14 -25.13 -15.57 -2.20
C ASN A 14 -25.22 -14.68 -3.45
N LYS A 15 -26.02 -13.62 -3.34
CA LYS A 15 -26.22 -12.61 -4.40
C LYS A 15 -24.89 -11.93 -4.71
N ARG A 16 -24.51 -11.99 -5.99
CA ARG A 16 -23.34 -11.37 -6.60
C ARG A 16 -23.16 -9.91 -6.16
N GLN A 17 -22.12 -9.62 -5.38
CA GLN A 17 -21.55 -8.28 -5.30
C GLN A 17 -20.55 -8.14 -6.46
N LYS A 18 -21.02 -7.54 -7.57
CA LYS A 18 -20.14 -6.99 -8.60
C LYS A 18 -19.40 -5.82 -7.96
N VAL A 19 -18.15 -6.03 -7.59
CA VAL A 19 -17.26 -4.98 -7.11
C VAL A 19 -16.90 -4.10 -8.31
N HIS A 20 -17.61 -2.98 -8.47
CA HIS A 20 -17.20 -1.95 -9.40
C HIS A 20 -15.89 -1.31 -8.90
N PRO A 21 -14.88 -1.12 -9.75
CA PRO A 21 -13.76 -0.24 -9.41
C PRO A 21 -14.33 1.16 -9.24
N GLN A 22 -14.30 1.70 -8.02
CA GLN A 22 -14.59 3.12 -7.84
C GLN A 22 -13.43 3.94 -8.44
N PRO A 23 -13.74 5.06 -9.10
CA PRO A 23 -12.71 5.99 -9.53
C PRO A 23 -11.90 6.42 -8.31
N VAL A 24 -10.58 6.33 -8.40
CA VAL A 24 -9.69 7.03 -7.47
C VAL A 24 -9.91 8.52 -7.74
N GLU A 25 -10.70 9.16 -6.89
CA GLU A 25 -10.76 10.62 -6.86
C GLU A 25 -9.39 11.11 -6.37
N ASP A 26 -8.63 11.70 -7.30
CA ASP A 26 -7.48 12.54 -7.00
C ASP A 26 -7.99 13.68 -6.12
N SER A 27 -7.92 13.46 -4.82
CA SER A 27 -8.21 14.47 -3.81
C SER A 27 -7.06 15.46 -3.83
N ALA A 28 -7.09 16.39 -4.79
CA ALA A 28 -6.38 17.64 -4.70
C ALA A 28 -6.94 18.39 -3.48
N ASN A 29 -6.45 18.03 -2.29
CA ASN A 29 -6.73 18.69 -1.02
C ASN A 29 -6.04 20.05 -0.99
N GLN A 30 -6.43 20.94 -1.90
CA GLN A 30 -6.17 22.36 -1.76
C GLN A 30 -7.18 22.87 -0.76
N ASN A 31 -6.77 23.03 0.51
CA ASN A 31 -7.63 23.54 1.58
C ASN A 31 -8.17 24.94 1.19
N PRO A 32 -9.41 25.06 0.66
CA PRO A 32 -9.90 26.32 0.13
C PRO A 32 -10.13 27.34 1.25
N GLU A 33 -10.41 26.84 2.45
CA GLU A 33 -10.60 27.62 3.68
C GLU A 33 -9.35 28.41 4.08
N ALA A 34 -8.14 27.87 3.85
CA ALA A 34 -6.89 28.57 4.14
C ALA A 34 -6.66 29.75 3.20
N GLY A 35 -6.99 29.58 1.91
CA GLY A 35 -6.91 30.65 0.91
C GLY A 35 -7.91 31.77 1.20
N GLU A 36 -9.16 31.41 1.51
CA GLU A 36 -10.21 32.36 1.90
C GLU A 36 -9.83 33.14 3.18
N ALA A 37 -9.29 32.47 4.19
CA ALA A 37 -8.82 33.12 5.42
C ALA A 37 -7.67 34.11 5.17
N LEU A 38 -6.74 33.80 4.28
CA LEU A 38 -5.67 34.73 3.88
C LEU A 38 -6.23 35.97 3.17
N ILE A 39 -7.17 35.78 2.25
CA ILE A 39 -7.84 36.90 1.56
C ILE A 39 -8.57 37.79 2.57
N CYS A 40 -9.32 37.19 3.50
CA CYS A 40 -9.98 37.95 4.57
C CYS A 40 -8.99 38.76 5.40
N LYS A 41 -7.86 38.17 5.81
CA LYS A 41 -6.80 38.88 6.56
C LYS A 41 -6.25 40.08 5.78
N ILE A 42 -5.96 39.92 4.48
CA ILE A 42 -5.49 41.02 3.62
C ILE A 42 -6.51 42.16 3.59
N PHE A 43 -7.81 41.86 3.42
CA PHE A 43 -8.86 42.87 3.40
C PHE A 43 -9.02 43.59 4.75
N THR A 44 -8.94 42.86 5.86
CA THR A 44 -8.97 43.44 7.21
C THR A 44 -7.78 44.36 7.44
N ASN A 45 -6.60 43.97 6.97
CA ASN A 45 -5.35 44.72 7.09
C ASN A 45 -5.39 46.02 6.28
N ILE A 46 -5.82 45.96 5.01
CA ILE A 46 -6.01 47.15 4.17
C ILE A 46 -7.07 48.09 4.77
N SER A 47 -8.18 47.54 5.29
CA SER A 47 -9.23 48.35 5.91
C SER A 47 -8.74 49.03 7.19
N SER A 48 -7.95 48.33 8.00
CA SER A 48 -7.34 48.86 9.22
C SER A 48 -6.35 49.98 8.90
N LEU A 49 -5.51 49.80 7.87
CA LEU A 49 -4.57 50.83 7.39
C LEU A 49 -5.31 52.08 6.92
N LYS A 50 -6.36 51.92 6.11
CA LYS A 50 -7.19 53.05 5.64
C LYS A 50 -7.81 53.81 6.81
N SER A 51 -8.30 53.09 7.81
CA SER A 51 -8.87 53.70 9.02
C SER A 51 -7.81 54.46 9.82
N ALA A 52 -6.63 53.87 10.04
CA ALA A 52 -5.51 54.51 10.72
C ALA A 52 -5.09 55.80 9.99
N TYR A 53 -4.96 55.75 8.66
CA TYR A 53 -4.65 56.92 7.84
C TYR A 53 -5.67 58.05 7.98
N ILE A 54 -6.97 57.73 7.98
CA ILE A 54 -8.04 58.72 8.19
C ILE A 54 -7.95 59.33 9.60
N GLN A 55 -7.68 58.50 10.62
CA GLN A 55 -7.50 58.98 11.99
C GLN A 55 -6.27 59.88 12.13
N LEU A 56 -5.18 59.54 11.46
CA LEU A 56 -3.96 60.36 11.40
C LEU A 56 -4.26 61.70 10.74
N GLN A 57 -4.95 61.72 9.60
CA GLN A 57 -5.38 62.96 8.93
C GLN A 57 -6.29 63.82 9.82
N ALA A 58 -7.23 63.20 10.55
CA ALA A 58 -8.12 63.92 11.46
C ALA A 58 -7.39 64.48 12.70
N ALA A 59 -6.33 63.81 13.15
CA ALA A 59 -5.51 64.24 14.29
C ALA A 59 -4.58 65.42 13.95
N HIS A 60 -4.42 65.77 12.67
CA HIS A 60 -3.60 66.90 12.25
C HIS A 60 -4.32 68.25 12.35
N THR A 61 -5.65 68.30 12.55
CA THR A 61 -6.38 69.58 12.70
C THR A 61 -7.66 69.42 13.55
N PRO A 62 -7.69 69.87 14.82
CA PRO A 62 -6.56 70.40 15.61
C PRO A 62 -5.56 69.29 16.01
N TYR A 63 -4.29 69.67 16.21
CA TYR A 63 -3.19 68.74 16.54
C TYR A 63 -3.44 67.96 17.83
N ASP A 64 -3.46 66.62 17.73
CA ASP A 64 -3.68 65.69 18.84
C ASP A 64 -2.58 64.60 18.85
N PRO A 65 -1.56 64.71 19.72
CA PRO A 65 -0.41 63.81 19.72
C PRO A 65 -0.75 62.37 20.15
N ASP A 66 -1.79 62.19 20.98
CA ASP A 66 -2.20 60.86 21.45
C ASP A 66 -2.81 60.04 20.32
N LYS A 67 -3.55 60.69 19.42
CA LYS A 67 -4.10 60.05 18.22
C LYS A 67 -3.03 59.70 17.18
N ILE A 68 -2.00 60.53 17.05
CA ILE A 68 -0.84 60.24 16.19
C ILE A 68 -0.11 59.00 16.71
N GLN A 69 0.18 58.94 18.01
CA GLN A 69 0.84 57.78 18.62
C GLN A 69 -0.01 56.50 18.53
N ALA A 70 -1.34 56.62 18.64
CA ALA A 70 -2.24 55.49 18.44
C ALA A 70 -2.19 54.95 17.01
N SER A 71 -2.13 55.84 16.00
CA SER A 71 -1.97 55.44 14.60
C SER A 71 -0.63 54.76 14.34
N ASP A 72 0.48 55.32 14.84
CA ASP A 72 1.82 54.75 14.66
C ASP A 72 1.93 53.32 15.23
N LYS A 73 1.27 53.04 16.36
CA LYS A 73 1.20 51.69 16.93
C LYS A 73 0.45 50.71 16.03
N VAL A 74 -0.62 51.17 15.38
CA VAL A 74 -1.39 50.36 14.42
C VAL A 74 -0.54 50.07 13.18
N ASP A 75 0.17 51.08 12.66
CA ASP A 75 1.04 50.92 11.49
C ASP A 75 2.21 49.98 11.76
N SER A 76 2.86 50.10 12.93
CA SER A 76 3.92 49.18 13.35
C SER A 76 3.43 47.73 13.48
N ARG A 77 2.24 47.53 14.08
CA ARG A 77 1.63 46.21 14.17
C ARG A 77 1.31 45.62 12.80
N LEU A 78 0.73 46.43 11.91
CA LEU A 78 0.39 46.02 10.56
C LEU A 78 1.63 45.66 9.73
N ALA A 79 2.71 46.43 9.88
CA ALA A 79 3.98 46.13 9.22
C ALA A 79 4.55 44.76 9.65
N ALA A 80 4.47 44.43 10.94
CA ALA A 80 4.87 43.12 11.44
C ALA A 80 4.00 41.99 10.87
N GLU A 81 2.68 42.19 10.78
CA GLU A 81 1.75 41.21 10.22
C GLU A 81 1.98 40.99 8.71
N ILE A 82 2.25 42.05 7.95
CA ILE A 82 2.62 41.95 6.53
C ILE A 82 3.93 41.18 6.36
N GLN A 83 4.92 41.43 7.23
CA GLN A 83 6.19 40.73 7.18
C GLN A 83 6.03 39.23 7.46
N GLU A 84 5.19 38.86 8.42
CA GLU A 84 4.85 37.46 8.70
C GLU A 84 4.19 36.80 7.46
N GLN A 85 3.21 37.46 6.86
CA GLN A 85 2.54 36.99 5.64
C GLN A 85 3.52 36.77 4.47
N LEU A 86 4.50 37.68 4.28
CA LEU A 86 5.54 37.52 3.26
C LEU A 86 6.47 36.34 3.55
N SER A 87 6.81 36.10 4.82
CA SER A 87 7.64 34.95 5.22
C SER A 87 6.93 33.61 4.94
N LEU A 88 5.63 33.57 5.20
CA LEU A 88 4.78 32.42 4.88
C LEU A 88 4.73 32.20 3.37
N LEU A 89 4.47 33.24 2.58
CA LEU A 89 4.44 33.15 1.11
C LEU A 89 5.74 32.56 0.55
N LYS A 90 6.89 33.06 0.98
CA LYS A 90 8.20 32.55 0.57
C LYS A 90 8.41 31.08 0.93
N THR A 91 7.84 30.63 2.05
CA THR A 91 7.88 29.21 2.45
C THR A 91 7.06 28.35 1.50
N TYR A 92 5.90 28.82 1.04
CA TYR A 92 5.09 28.13 0.04
C TYR A 92 5.78 28.08 -1.33
N GLU A 93 6.39 29.18 -1.78
CA GLU A 93 7.17 29.20 -3.02
C GLU A 93 8.29 28.15 -3.03
N ASN A 94 9.00 27.98 -1.90
CA ASN A 94 10.03 26.95 -1.77
C ASN A 94 9.44 25.53 -1.86
N LYS A 95 8.29 25.29 -1.22
CA LYS A 95 7.60 24.00 -1.25
C LYS A 95 7.08 23.66 -2.65
N ASP A 96 6.57 24.65 -3.38
CA ASP A 96 6.12 24.46 -4.76
C ASP A 96 7.28 24.02 -5.66
N SER A 97 8.48 24.59 -5.47
CA SER A 97 9.67 24.12 -6.19
C SER A 97 10.07 22.68 -5.84
N GLU A 98 9.89 22.27 -4.58
CA GLU A 98 10.15 20.90 -4.14
C GLU A 98 9.13 19.91 -4.70
N ILE A 99 7.85 20.31 -4.74
CA ILE A 99 6.77 19.53 -5.37
C ILE A 99 7.07 19.30 -6.85
N LEU A 100 7.46 20.34 -7.59
CA LEU A 100 7.83 20.22 -9.00
C LEU A 100 9.01 19.25 -9.21
N GLN A 101 9.97 19.24 -8.28
CA GLN A 101 11.08 18.29 -8.33
C GLN A 101 10.62 16.85 -8.09
N PHE A 102 9.72 16.64 -7.12
CA PHE A 102 9.14 15.31 -6.87
C PHE A 102 8.30 14.80 -8.04
N GLU A 103 7.47 15.65 -8.64
CA GLU A 103 6.68 15.31 -9.83
C GLU A 103 7.57 14.86 -10.99
N GLN A 104 8.69 15.56 -11.22
CA GLN A 104 9.68 15.18 -12.23
C GLN A 104 10.30 13.80 -11.93
N MET A 105 10.68 13.53 -10.67
CA MET A 105 11.23 12.23 -10.28
C MET A 105 10.21 11.09 -10.46
N ILE A 106 8.94 11.32 -10.12
CA ILE A 106 7.85 10.34 -10.31
C ILE A 106 7.66 10.04 -11.81
N LYS A 107 7.67 11.09 -12.65
CA LYS A 107 7.59 10.96 -14.10
C LYS A 107 8.75 10.12 -14.66
N GLU A 108 9.98 10.39 -14.24
CA GLU A 108 11.14 9.60 -14.68
C GLU A 108 11.07 8.14 -14.20
N ALA A 109 10.67 7.90 -12.96
CA ALA A 109 10.52 6.56 -12.40
C ALA A 109 9.44 5.76 -13.16
N SER A 110 8.30 6.38 -13.46
CA SER A 110 7.23 5.75 -14.24
C SER A 110 7.66 5.41 -15.67
N GLN A 111 8.42 6.29 -16.33
CA GLN A 111 9.01 6.01 -17.65
C GLN A 111 10.00 4.84 -17.60
N LYS A 112 10.88 4.80 -16.60
CA LYS A 112 11.82 3.68 -16.38
C LYS A 112 11.05 2.37 -16.17
N ARG A 113 10.00 2.37 -15.34
CA ARG A 113 9.15 1.20 -15.10
C ARG A 113 8.49 0.71 -16.39
N ALA A 114 7.89 1.61 -17.17
CA ALA A 114 7.25 1.26 -18.45
C ALA A 114 8.26 0.66 -19.46
N LYS A 115 9.49 1.18 -19.49
CA LYS A 115 10.57 0.63 -20.33
C LYS A 115 11.00 -0.76 -19.85
N LEU A 116 11.15 -0.95 -18.55
CA LEU A 116 11.50 -2.24 -17.96
C LEU A 116 10.41 -3.28 -18.23
N GLU A 117 9.14 -2.91 -18.08
CA GLU A 117 8.00 -3.77 -18.38
C GLU A 117 8.00 -4.24 -19.84
N LYS A 118 8.27 -3.33 -20.79
CA LYS A 118 8.43 -3.70 -22.20
C LYS A 118 9.62 -4.65 -22.40
N ASN A 119 10.73 -4.45 -21.70
CA ASN A 119 11.90 -5.32 -21.79
C ASN A 119 11.62 -6.73 -21.23
N LEU A 120 10.91 -6.83 -20.10
CA LEU A 120 10.47 -8.10 -19.52
C LEU A 120 9.51 -8.85 -20.45
N LYS A 121 8.57 -8.15 -21.10
CA LYS A 121 7.67 -8.72 -22.11
C LYS A 121 8.44 -9.28 -23.32
N LEU A 122 9.45 -8.55 -23.81
CA LEU A 122 10.31 -9.01 -24.91
C LEU A 122 11.16 -10.24 -24.51
N ARG A 123 11.53 -10.36 -23.23
CA ARG A 123 12.31 -11.50 -22.71
C ARG A 123 11.46 -12.73 -22.39
N GLY A 124 10.15 -12.73 -22.68
CA GLY A 124 9.25 -13.86 -22.42
C GLY A 124 8.96 -14.11 -20.93
N LEU A 125 9.30 -13.16 -20.05
CA LEU A 125 9.13 -13.27 -18.59
C LEU A 125 7.90 -12.52 -18.06
N SER A 126 7.01 -12.07 -18.94
CA SER A 126 5.72 -11.50 -18.54
C SER A 126 4.69 -12.62 -18.55
N THR A 127 4.22 -13.02 -17.38
CA THR A 127 3.04 -13.86 -17.19
C THR A 127 1.90 -13.26 -18.00
N LYS A 128 1.63 -13.83 -19.17
CA LYS A 128 0.35 -13.66 -19.82
C LYS A 128 -0.56 -14.60 -19.05
N GLU A 129 -1.60 -14.05 -18.44
CA GLU A 129 -2.78 -14.82 -18.06
C GLU A 129 -3.30 -15.44 -19.36
N SER A 130 -2.88 -16.68 -19.62
CA SER A 130 -3.24 -17.41 -20.82
C SER A 130 -4.51 -18.17 -20.51
N GLU A 131 -5.65 -17.52 -20.74
CA GLU A 131 -6.86 -18.24 -21.10
C GLU A 131 -6.58 -19.03 -22.38
N GLY A 132 -6.78 -20.35 -22.32
CA GLY A 132 -6.87 -21.18 -23.51
C GLY A 132 -5.75 -22.20 -23.69
N SER A 133 -6.11 -23.43 -23.34
CA SER A 133 -5.83 -24.67 -24.09
C SER A 133 -4.39 -25.02 -24.46
N GLY A 134 -3.91 -26.08 -23.79
CA GLY A 134 -3.25 -27.24 -24.40
C GLY A 134 -1.97 -27.00 -25.20
N ASP A 135 -0.82 -27.27 -24.59
CA ASP A 135 0.03 -28.41 -24.96
C ASP A 135 1.10 -28.59 -23.88
N GLU A 136 1.58 -29.82 -23.71
CA GLU A 136 2.51 -30.20 -22.66
C GLU A 136 3.93 -29.65 -22.91
N ASN A 137 4.66 -29.44 -21.80
CA ASN A 137 6.06 -29.01 -21.72
C ASN A 137 6.35 -27.55 -22.11
N ASP A 138 6.06 -26.63 -21.20
CA ASP A 138 6.84 -25.39 -21.14
C ASP A 138 7.05 -24.93 -19.70
N PHE A 139 8.24 -24.40 -19.44
CA PHE A 139 8.81 -24.13 -18.11
C PHE A 139 8.04 -22.99 -17.41
N TYR A 140 7.02 -23.33 -16.62
CA TYR A 140 6.18 -22.35 -15.93
C TYR A 140 6.98 -21.51 -14.92
N SER A 141 6.83 -20.19 -15.00
CA SER A 141 7.20 -19.26 -13.94
C SER A 141 6.25 -19.50 -12.78
N VAL A 142 6.75 -20.22 -11.80
CA VAL A 142 6.02 -20.69 -10.64
C VAL A 142 5.68 -19.50 -9.73
N ASP A 143 4.42 -19.09 -9.75
CA ASP A 143 3.89 -18.17 -8.75
C ASP A 143 3.98 -18.84 -7.38
N LEU A 144 4.68 -18.21 -6.43
CA LEU A 144 4.95 -18.78 -5.10
C LEU A 144 3.69 -18.65 -4.23
N THR A 145 2.69 -19.47 -4.54
CA THR A 145 1.45 -19.54 -3.79
C THR A 145 1.55 -20.59 -2.67
N PRO A 146 0.81 -20.42 -1.55
CA PRO A 146 0.69 -21.46 -0.53
C PRO A 146 0.16 -22.79 -1.08
N GLU A 147 -0.66 -22.74 -2.13
CA GLU A 147 -1.22 -23.92 -2.81
C GLU A 147 -0.14 -24.71 -3.56
N LEU A 148 0.77 -24.03 -4.25
CA LEU A 148 1.93 -24.66 -4.88
C LEU A 148 2.81 -25.34 -3.83
N PHE A 149 3.14 -24.66 -2.74
CA PHE A 149 3.95 -25.26 -1.68
C PHE A 149 3.30 -26.54 -1.13
N THR A 150 1.99 -26.51 -0.93
CA THR A 150 1.21 -27.68 -0.48
C THR A 150 1.25 -28.81 -1.50
N SER A 151 1.04 -28.49 -2.79
CA SER A 151 1.08 -29.47 -3.88
C SER A 151 2.47 -30.07 -4.11
N ALA A 152 3.52 -29.25 -4.03
CA ALA A 152 4.90 -29.68 -4.15
C ALA A 152 5.30 -30.61 -3.00
N ILE A 153 4.89 -30.28 -1.76
CA ILE A 153 5.08 -31.15 -0.60
C ILE A 153 4.34 -32.47 -0.77
N GLU A 154 3.07 -32.44 -1.17
CA GLU A 154 2.28 -33.67 -1.37
C GLU A 154 2.90 -34.56 -2.46
N THR A 155 3.37 -33.95 -3.55
CA THR A 155 4.06 -34.63 -4.63
C THR A 155 5.37 -35.25 -4.16
N ALA A 156 6.17 -34.51 -3.39
CA ALA A 156 7.42 -35.00 -2.81
C ALA A 156 7.17 -36.19 -1.87
N PHE A 157 6.17 -36.12 -0.99
CA PHE A 157 5.80 -37.23 -0.11
C PHE A 157 5.36 -38.47 -0.90
N LYS A 158 4.53 -38.30 -1.94
CA LYS A 158 4.13 -39.41 -2.82
C LYS A 158 5.33 -40.01 -3.53
N ALA A 159 6.24 -39.20 -4.05
CA ALA A 159 7.45 -39.67 -4.73
C ALA A 159 8.36 -40.47 -3.78
N ILE A 160 8.61 -39.95 -2.57
CA ILE A 160 9.41 -40.62 -1.54
C ILE A 160 8.76 -41.97 -1.16
N HIS A 161 7.45 -41.99 -0.91
CA HIS A 161 6.72 -43.21 -0.57
C HIS A 161 6.70 -44.23 -1.71
N ASN A 162 6.57 -43.78 -2.96
CA ASN A 162 6.61 -44.68 -4.11
C ASN A 162 8.01 -45.27 -4.31
N PHE A 163 9.06 -44.49 -4.05
CA PHE A 163 10.44 -44.95 -4.12
C PHE A 163 10.83 -45.90 -2.98
N SER A 164 10.27 -45.70 -1.77
CA SER A 164 10.59 -46.54 -0.62
C SER A 164 10.15 -48.00 -0.81
N LYS A 165 9.07 -48.26 -1.56
CA LYS A 165 8.57 -49.62 -1.81
C LYS A 165 9.59 -50.51 -2.53
N PRO A 166 10.14 -50.13 -3.71
CA PRO A 166 11.23 -50.87 -4.33
C PRO A 166 12.45 -51.06 -3.42
N LEU A 167 12.85 -50.04 -2.67
CA LEU A 167 14.00 -50.11 -1.77
C LEU A 167 13.79 -51.17 -0.68
N ILE A 168 12.62 -51.16 -0.01
CA ILE A 168 12.25 -52.16 0.99
C ILE A 168 12.24 -53.57 0.39
N ASN A 169 11.71 -53.73 -0.83
CA ASN A 169 11.70 -55.03 -1.50
C ASN A 169 13.11 -55.53 -1.80
N MET A 170 14.01 -54.63 -2.23
CA MET A 170 15.41 -54.96 -2.52
C MET A 170 16.17 -55.31 -1.25
N MET A 171 15.95 -54.59 -0.15
CA MET A 171 16.51 -54.88 1.17
C MET A 171 16.05 -56.26 1.67
N LYS A 172 14.77 -56.61 1.51
CA LYS A 172 14.26 -57.96 1.84
C LYS A 172 14.93 -59.04 0.99
N ALA A 173 15.07 -58.81 -0.32
CA ALA A 173 15.70 -59.76 -1.23
C ALA A 173 17.20 -59.97 -0.92
N ALA A 174 17.88 -58.95 -0.44
CA ALA A 174 19.27 -59.01 0.00
C ALA A 174 19.45 -59.57 1.42
N GLY A 175 18.38 -59.97 2.10
CA GLY A 175 18.43 -60.56 3.45
C GLY A 175 18.69 -59.55 4.57
N TRP A 176 18.37 -58.27 4.40
CA TRP A 176 18.55 -57.25 5.43
C TRP A 176 17.51 -57.39 6.55
N ASP A 177 17.96 -57.20 7.80
CA ASP A 177 17.07 -57.03 8.96
C ASP A 177 16.51 -55.60 8.98
N LEU A 178 15.27 -55.46 8.50
CA LEU A 178 14.56 -54.19 8.40
C LEU A 178 14.31 -53.55 9.77
N ASP A 179 14.09 -54.36 10.81
CA ASP A 179 13.78 -53.84 12.15
C ASP A 179 15.06 -53.30 12.80
N ALA A 180 16.19 -54.01 12.65
CA ALA A 180 17.50 -53.51 13.06
C ALA A 180 17.91 -52.25 12.27
N ALA A 181 17.67 -52.22 10.95
CA ALA A 181 17.98 -51.06 10.11
C ALA A 181 17.13 -49.83 10.49
N ALA A 182 15.83 -50.01 10.74
CA ALA A 182 14.95 -48.93 11.18
C ALA A 182 15.35 -48.39 12.56
N ASN A 183 15.62 -49.28 13.53
CA ASN A 183 16.07 -48.90 14.87
C ASN A 183 17.44 -48.21 14.87
N SER A 184 18.29 -48.47 13.87
CA SER A 184 19.57 -47.79 13.69
C SER A 184 19.42 -46.34 13.20
N ILE A 185 18.30 -46.00 12.57
CA ILE A 185 18.03 -44.65 12.06
C ILE A 185 17.33 -43.83 13.15
N GLU A 186 16.25 -44.36 13.73
CA GLU A 186 15.49 -43.67 14.77
C GLU A 186 14.97 -44.67 15.80
N SER A 187 15.55 -44.66 17.00
CA SER A 187 15.35 -45.70 18.02
C SER A 187 14.01 -45.64 18.76
N ASN A 188 13.22 -44.57 18.57
CA ASN A 188 12.00 -44.31 19.35
C ASN A 188 10.70 -44.37 18.52
N VAL A 189 10.77 -44.84 17.28
CA VAL A 189 9.60 -44.90 16.39
C VAL A 189 8.87 -46.23 16.57
N VAL A 190 7.63 -46.18 17.05
CA VAL A 190 6.75 -47.36 17.16
C VAL A 190 6.08 -47.61 15.81
N TYR A 191 6.59 -48.57 15.04
CA TYR A 191 5.97 -48.98 13.78
C TYR A 191 4.71 -49.83 14.02
N ALA A 192 3.70 -49.66 13.18
CA ALA A 192 2.50 -50.51 13.19
C ALA A 192 2.88 -51.97 12.92
N LYS A 193 2.31 -52.92 13.68
CA LYS A 193 2.55 -54.37 13.52
C LYS A 193 2.24 -54.80 12.09
N ARG A 194 3.16 -55.55 11.47
CA ARG A 194 2.98 -56.12 10.12
C ARG A 194 1.82 -57.14 10.14
N ALA A 195 0.92 -57.04 9.17
CA ALA A 195 -0.24 -57.94 9.04
C ALA A 195 0.07 -59.29 8.38
N HIS A 196 1.28 -59.49 7.84
CA HIS A 196 1.68 -60.74 7.20
C HIS A 196 3.11 -61.11 7.61
N GLN A 197 3.22 -62.23 8.33
CA GLN A 197 4.39 -63.11 8.33
C GLN A 197 4.17 -64.19 7.27
#